data_AF-A0A382TDJ2-F1
#
_entry.id   AF-A0A382TDJ2-F1
#
_cell.length_a   1.000
_cell.length_b   1.000
_cell.length_c   1.000
_cell.angle_alpha   90.00
_cell.angle_beta   90.00
_cell.angle_gamma   90.00
#
_symmetry.space_group_name_H-M   'P 1'
#
loop_
_entity.id
_entity.type
_entity.pdbx_description
1 polymer ?
#
loop_
_entity_poly.entity_id
_entity_poly.type
_entity_poly.pdbx_seq_one_letter_code
_entity_poly.pdbx_strand_id
1 'polypeptide(L)'
;MLDKLNKLFSGITIIITFWGLFWLLNGLDKFFNGSFQPNLEPFSTNSVLISPDGENRIIYESHPMETVGWFGINRDAKMIGYFNRLGLNKQIALSCLYFLASIEIIIGIAFIYSLFTKEKRNKIIRLTFKISMAVFFGFSIFDILFGDRMELWEHGTFLILATIHYVYILFAVPGKEFDQLKGTTTFVLTQMRDKILEPKID
;
A
#
# COMPACT_ATOMS: atom_id res chain seq x y z
N MET A 1 -27.22 21.29 3.53
CA MET A 1 -26.73 20.23 2.61
C MET A 1 -25.22 20.30 2.46
N LEU A 2 -24.66 21.48 2.16
CA LEU A 2 -23.22 21.74 2.07
C LEU A 2 -22.42 21.33 3.33
N ASP A 3 -22.91 21.66 4.52
CA ASP A 3 -22.20 21.31 5.78
C ASP A 3 -22.13 19.81 6.05
N LYS A 4 -23.17 19.06 5.63
CA LYS A 4 -23.16 17.60 5.71
C LYS A 4 -22.13 17.03 4.73
N LEU A 5 -22.03 17.59 3.52
CA LEU A 5 -21.02 17.19 2.54
C LEU A 5 -19.60 17.52 3.03
N ASN A 6 -19.34 18.71 3.56
CA ASN A 6 -18.04 19.09 4.11
C ASN A 6 -17.60 18.19 5.28
N LYS A 7 -18.54 17.77 6.12
CA LYS A 7 -18.26 16.83 7.21
C LYS A 7 -18.01 15.41 6.72
N LEU A 8 -18.73 14.98 5.67
CA LEU A 8 -18.57 13.67 5.04
C LEU A 8 -17.23 13.57 4.29
N PHE A 9 -16.89 14.61 3.53
CA PHE A 9 -15.64 14.74 2.75
C PHE A 9 -14.56 15.51 3.52
N SER A 10 -14.50 15.34 4.84
CA SER A 10 -13.37 15.87 5.59
C SER A 10 -12.09 15.16 5.16
N GLY A 11 -10.95 15.87 5.15
CA GLY A 11 -9.66 15.28 4.73
C GLY A 11 -9.31 14.00 5.49
N ILE A 12 -9.65 13.94 6.79
CA ILE A 12 -9.48 12.74 7.61
C ILE A 12 -10.32 11.56 7.08
N THR A 13 -11.58 11.80 6.73
CA THR A 13 -12.46 10.74 6.19
C THR A 13 -11.98 10.26 4.83
N ILE A 14 -11.49 11.15 3.97
CA ILE A 14 -10.89 10.80 2.67
C ILE A 14 -9.65 9.93 2.89
N ILE A 15 -8.73 10.33 3.77
CA ILE A 15 -7.51 9.57 4.08
C ILE A 15 -7.84 8.17 4.60
N ILE A 16 -8.78 8.06 5.54
CA ILE A 16 -9.19 6.75 6.10
C ILE A 16 -9.81 5.87 5.01
N THR A 17 -10.67 6.45 4.17
CA THR A 17 -11.35 5.72 3.09
C THR A 17 -10.32 5.24 2.07
N PHE A 18 -9.38 6.10 1.69
CA PHE A 18 -8.28 5.76 0.80
C PHE A 18 -7.49 4.57 1.33
N TRP A 19 -6.98 4.63 2.58
CA TRP A 19 -6.20 3.53 3.15
C TRP A 19 -7.02 2.26 3.36
N GLY A 20 -8.29 2.40 3.72
CA GLY A 20 -9.21 1.27 3.86
C GLY A 20 -9.41 0.53 2.54
N LEU A 21 -9.68 1.26 1.46
CA LEU A 21 -9.83 0.68 0.13
C LEU A 21 -8.50 0.17 -0.42
N PHE A 22 -7.41 0.90 -0.23
CA PHE A 22 -6.08 0.48 -0.64
C PHE A 22 -5.73 -0.90 -0.10
N TRP A 23 -5.80 -1.10 1.23
CA TRP A 23 -5.46 -2.37 1.84
C TRP A 23 -6.47 -3.47 1.52
N LEU A 24 -7.77 -3.15 1.54
CA LEU A 24 -8.81 -4.13 1.24
C LEU A 24 -8.69 -4.66 -0.20
N LEU A 25 -8.58 -3.77 -1.18
CA LEU A 25 -8.50 -4.15 -2.58
C LEU A 25 -7.17 -4.84 -2.90
N ASN A 26 -6.05 -4.41 -2.30
CA ASN A 26 -4.76 -5.09 -2.49
C ASN A 26 -4.75 -6.51 -1.94
N GLY A 27 -5.43 -6.74 -0.81
CA GLY A 27 -5.60 -8.07 -0.24
C GLY A 27 -6.55 -8.93 -1.07
N LEU A 28 -7.68 -8.38 -1.52
CA LEU A 28 -8.64 -9.09 -2.37
C LEU A 28 -8.05 -9.45 -3.75
N ASP A 29 -7.23 -8.58 -4.35
CA ASP A 29 -6.50 -8.85 -5.60
C ASP A 29 -5.79 -10.21 -5.57
N LYS A 30 -5.13 -10.53 -4.46
CA LYS A 30 -4.39 -11.80 -4.30
C LYS A 30 -5.30 -13.03 -4.33
N PHE A 31 -6.56 -12.91 -3.90
CA PHE A 31 -7.55 -14.00 -3.98
C PHE A 31 -8.25 -14.07 -5.34
N PHE A 32 -8.38 -12.93 -6.04
CA PHE A 32 -9.00 -12.84 -7.37
C PHE A 32 -7.93 -12.75 -8.47
N ASN A 33 -6.99 -13.69 -8.40
CA ASN A 33 -5.77 -13.68 -9.19
C ASN A 33 -6.04 -13.77 -10.71
N GLY A 34 -5.27 -13.03 -11.50
CA GLY A 34 -5.33 -13.09 -12.96
C GLY A 34 -4.73 -14.39 -13.53
N SER A 35 -5.22 -14.79 -14.69
CA SER A 35 -4.68 -15.94 -15.46
C SER A 35 -3.84 -15.45 -16.63
N PHE A 36 -2.74 -16.14 -16.93
CA PHE A 36 -1.99 -15.86 -18.16
C PHE A 36 -2.73 -16.44 -19.35
N GLN A 37 -3.05 -15.60 -20.33
CA GLN A 37 -3.70 -16.00 -21.58
C GLN A 37 -2.91 -15.43 -22.77
N PRO A 38 -2.89 -16.11 -23.92
CA PRO A 38 -2.31 -15.55 -25.14
C PRO A 38 -3.07 -14.29 -25.56
N ASN A 39 -2.35 -13.20 -25.85
CA ASN A 39 -2.94 -11.99 -26.43
C ASN A 39 -3.06 -12.16 -27.95
N LEU A 40 -4.29 -12.40 -28.40
CA LEU A 40 -4.66 -12.61 -29.80
C LEU A 40 -5.12 -11.32 -30.49
N GLU A 41 -5.01 -10.16 -29.83
CA GLU A 41 -5.49 -8.91 -30.38
C GLU A 41 -4.65 -8.45 -31.59
N PRO A 42 -5.24 -7.72 -32.56
CA PRO A 42 -4.53 -7.31 -33.78
C PRO A 42 -3.32 -6.40 -33.54
N PHE A 43 -3.25 -5.74 -32.38
CA PHE A 43 -2.15 -4.85 -31.98
C PHE A 43 -1.03 -5.59 -31.23
N SER A 44 -1.20 -6.88 -30.96
CA SER A 44 -0.23 -7.73 -30.28
C SER A 44 0.95 -8.04 -31.18
N THR A 45 2.18 -7.96 -30.64
CA THR A 45 3.38 -8.31 -31.39
C THR A 45 3.44 -9.83 -31.59
N ASN A 46 3.04 -10.30 -32.76
CA ASN A 46 3.07 -11.73 -33.09
C ASN A 46 4.35 -12.10 -33.86
N SER A 47 4.80 -13.35 -33.70
CA SER A 47 5.89 -13.90 -34.50
C SER A 47 5.46 -15.18 -35.19
N VAL A 48 5.87 -15.36 -36.45
CA VAL A 48 5.52 -16.52 -37.27
C VAL A 48 6.78 -17.21 -37.78
N LEU A 49 6.79 -18.54 -37.76
CA LEU A 49 7.82 -19.35 -38.40
C LEU A 49 7.31 -19.81 -39.77
N ILE A 50 8.06 -19.45 -40.82
CA ILE A 50 7.71 -19.74 -42.22
C ILE A 50 8.55 -20.91 -42.73
N SER A 51 7.92 -21.82 -43.48
CA SER A 51 8.61 -22.93 -44.12
C SER A 51 9.65 -22.45 -45.14
N PRO A 52 10.85 -23.05 -45.18
CA PRO A 52 11.87 -22.69 -46.16
C PRO A 52 11.60 -23.25 -47.57
N ASP A 53 10.52 -24.01 -47.76
CA ASP A 53 10.14 -24.69 -49.01
C ASP A 53 9.66 -23.75 -50.14
N GLY A 54 9.72 -22.44 -49.96
CA GLY A 54 9.35 -21.45 -50.98
C GLY A 54 7.85 -21.25 -51.14
N GLU A 55 7.00 -21.98 -50.40
CA GLU A 55 5.55 -21.84 -50.45
C GLU A 55 5.00 -20.82 -49.42
N ASN A 56 5.89 -20.10 -48.71
CA ASN A 56 5.54 -19.08 -47.68
C ASN A 56 4.48 -19.56 -46.68
N ARG A 57 4.44 -20.85 -46.36
CA ARG A 57 3.46 -21.41 -45.42
C ARG A 57 3.90 -21.12 -43.98
N ILE A 58 2.99 -20.55 -43.19
CA ILE A 58 3.17 -20.37 -41.75
C ILE A 58 3.01 -21.75 -41.08
N ILE A 59 4.04 -22.20 -40.37
CA ILE A 59 4.03 -23.48 -39.66
C ILE A 59 3.61 -23.28 -38.20
N TYR A 60 4.05 -22.18 -37.58
CA TYR A 60 3.73 -21.85 -36.19
C TYR A 60 3.52 -20.35 -36.01
N GLU A 61 2.60 -20.01 -35.12
CA GLU A 61 2.33 -18.65 -34.64
C GLU A 61 2.60 -18.59 -33.13
N SER A 62 3.30 -17.54 -32.70
CA SER A 62 3.64 -17.27 -31.30
C SER A 62 3.10 -15.90 -30.91
N HIS A 63 2.29 -15.91 -29.85
CA HIS A 63 1.64 -14.73 -29.29
C HIS A 63 2.24 -14.41 -27.90
N PRO A 64 2.33 -13.13 -27.53
CA PRO A 64 2.73 -12.75 -26.19
C PRO A 64 1.63 -13.15 -25.20
N MET A 65 2.02 -13.42 -23.95
CA MET A 65 1.08 -13.72 -22.88
C MET A 65 0.70 -12.43 -22.15
N GLU A 66 -0.57 -12.26 -21.84
CA GLU A 66 -1.09 -11.20 -20.98
C GLU A 66 -1.85 -11.76 -19.79
N THR A 67 -1.99 -10.94 -18.75
CA THR A 67 -2.74 -11.29 -17.54
C THR A 67 -4.18 -10.84 -17.64
N VAL A 68 -5.10 -11.79 -17.77
CA VAL A 68 -6.55 -11.54 -17.82
C VAL A 68 -7.17 -11.84 -16.46
N GLY A 69 -7.85 -10.84 -15.88
CA GLY A 69 -8.51 -10.94 -14.57
C GLY A 69 -8.88 -9.57 -14.01
N TRP A 70 -9.58 -9.55 -12.88
CA TRP A 70 -10.13 -8.32 -12.28
C TRP A 70 -9.09 -7.26 -11.96
N PHE A 71 -7.87 -7.68 -11.63
CA PHE A 71 -6.78 -6.81 -11.20
C PHE A 71 -5.56 -6.83 -12.14
N GLY A 72 -5.65 -7.54 -13.28
CA GLY A 72 -4.64 -7.52 -14.33
C GLY A 72 -3.25 -8.04 -13.94
N ILE A 73 -3.11 -8.74 -12.81
CA ILE A 73 -1.83 -9.24 -12.29
C ILE A 73 -1.98 -10.72 -11.88
N ASN A 74 -0.92 -11.51 -12.08
CA ASN A 74 -0.80 -12.86 -11.53
C ASN A 74 0.13 -12.88 -10.30
N ARG A 75 -0.43 -12.67 -9.11
CA ARG A 75 0.27 -12.62 -7.82
C ARG A 75 0.87 -13.96 -7.41
N ASP A 76 0.18 -15.06 -7.70
CA ASP A 76 0.69 -16.42 -7.43
C ASP A 76 2.01 -16.67 -8.17
N ALA A 77 2.02 -16.42 -9.48
CA ALA A 77 3.21 -16.64 -10.30
C ALA A 77 4.38 -15.75 -9.86
N LYS A 78 4.10 -14.50 -9.50
CA LYS A 78 5.11 -13.57 -8.98
C LYS A 78 5.74 -14.10 -7.68
N MET A 79 4.90 -14.47 -6.70
CA MET A 79 5.37 -14.96 -5.39
C MET A 79 6.12 -16.28 -5.50
N ILE A 80 5.63 -17.21 -6.34
CA ILE A 80 6.32 -18.47 -6.64
C ILE A 80 7.69 -18.17 -7.26
N GLY A 81 7.79 -17.18 -8.15
CA GLY A 81 9.04 -16.74 -8.74
C GLY A 81 10.07 -16.30 -7.70
N TYR A 82 9.67 -15.50 -6.70
CA TYR A 82 10.56 -15.10 -5.60
C TYR A 82 11.08 -16.30 -4.81
N PHE A 83 10.19 -17.21 -4.42
CA PHE A 83 10.56 -18.37 -3.59
C PHE A 83 11.43 -19.38 -4.35
N ASN A 84 11.14 -19.58 -5.64
CA ASN A 84 11.95 -20.45 -6.50
C ASN A 84 13.40 -19.97 -6.61
N ARG A 85 13.65 -18.64 -6.62
CA ARG A 85 15.02 -18.09 -6.63
C ARG A 85 15.83 -18.48 -5.39
N LEU A 86 15.15 -18.76 -4.28
CA LEU A 86 15.76 -19.22 -3.03
C LEU A 86 15.70 -20.75 -2.83
N GLY A 87 15.24 -21.50 -3.84
CA GLY A 87 15.06 -22.94 -3.74
C GLY A 87 13.91 -23.36 -2.81
N LEU A 88 12.98 -22.45 -2.49
CA LEU A 88 11.84 -22.73 -1.62
C LEU A 88 10.65 -23.27 -2.40
N ASN A 89 9.84 -24.13 -1.76
CA ASN A 89 8.68 -24.77 -2.38
C ASN A 89 7.54 -23.76 -2.64
N LYS A 90 6.89 -23.89 -3.80
CA LYS A 90 5.64 -23.22 -4.19
C LYS A 90 4.57 -23.17 -3.09
N GLN A 91 4.37 -24.25 -2.35
CA GLN A 91 3.35 -24.30 -1.29
C GLN A 91 3.62 -23.27 -0.18
N ILE A 92 4.89 -23.08 0.19
CA ILE A 92 5.29 -22.07 1.18
C ILE A 92 5.06 -20.67 0.60
N ALA A 93 5.42 -20.45 -0.65
CA ALA A 93 5.21 -19.18 -1.35
C ALA A 93 3.74 -18.74 -1.32
N LEU A 94 2.84 -19.64 -1.72
CA LEU A 94 1.40 -19.39 -1.73
C LEU A 94 0.83 -19.22 -0.32
N SER A 95 1.31 -20.00 0.64
CA SER A 95 0.87 -19.88 2.04
C SER A 95 1.23 -18.50 2.60
N CYS A 96 2.46 -18.03 2.34
CA CYS A 96 2.88 -16.68 2.70
C CYS A 96 2.04 -15.61 1.98
N LEU A 97 1.76 -15.78 0.68
CA LEU A 97 0.96 -14.83 -0.10
C LEU A 97 -0.44 -14.64 0.50
N TYR A 98 -1.17 -15.72 0.70
CA TYR A 98 -2.55 -15.63 1.20
C TYR A 98 -2.63 -15.25 2.68
N PHE A 99 -1.62 -15.58 3.47
CA PHE A 99 -1.50 -15.10 4.84
C PHE A 99 -1.34 -13.56 4.88
N LEU A 100 -0.43 -13.02 4.06
CA LEU A 100 -0.26 -11.58 3.92
C LEU A 100 -1.53 -10.92 3.37
N ALA A 101 -2.16 -11.50 2.35
CA ALA A 101 -3.43 -11.01 1.81
C ALA A 101 -4.52 -10.91 2.89
N SER A 102 -4.59 -11.89 3.79
CA SER A 102 -5.54 -11.89 4.91
C SER A 102 -5.27 -10.75 5.89
N ILE A 103 -3.98 -10.48 6.20
CA ILE A 103 -3.58 -9.35 7.03
C ILE A 103 -3.98 -8.03 6.38
N GLU A 104 -3.75 -7.86 5.07
CA GLU A 104 -4.13 -6.67 4.32
C GLU A 104 -5.64 -6.42 4.37
N ILE A 105 -6.45 -7.46 4.16
CA ILE A 105 -7.92 -7.37 4.28
C ILE A 105 -8.33 -6.92 5.69
N ILE A 106 -7.73 -7.50 6.73
CA ILE A 106 -8.03 -7.14 8.13
C ILE A 106 -7.69 -5.67 8.40
N ILE A 107 -6.56 -5.17 7.88
CA ILE A 107 -6.15 -3.76 8.00
C ILE A 107 -7.16 -2.85 7.27
N GLY A 108 -7.55 -3.22 6.04
CA GLY A 108 -8.54 -2.49 5.25
C GLY A 108 -9.89 -2.40 5.96
N ILE A 109 -10.38 -3.52 6.49
CA ILE A 109 -11.60 -3.58 7.31
C ILE A 109 -11.46 -2.71 8.56
N ALA A 110 -10.32 -2.73 9.24
CA ALA A 110 -10.12 -1.89 10.44
C ALA A 110 -10.21 -0.38 10.13
N PHE A 111 -9.66 0.06 8.99
CA PHE A 111 -9.82 1.45 8.54
C PHE A 111 -11.29 1.78 8.24
N ILE A 112 -11.98 0.94 7.47
CA ILE A 112 -13.40 1.14 7.13
C ILE A 112 -14.26 1.15 8.39
N TYR A 113 -14.04 0.20 9.30
CA TYR A 113 -14.73 0.11 10.59
C TYR A 113 -14.55 1.38 11.44
N SER A 114 -13.40 2.04 11.36
CA SER A 114 -13.15 3.29 12.07
C SER A 114 -14.05 4.44 11.64
N LEU A 115 -14.60 4.40 10.41
CA LEU A 115 -15.57 5.40 9.91
C LEU A 115 -16.91 5.33 10.65
N PHE A 116 -17.28 4.13 11.13
CA PHE A 116 -18.55 3.89 11.82
C PHE A 116 -18.44 4.00 13.35
N THR A 117 -17.22 4.00 13.89
CA THR A 117 -16.99 3.91 15.35
C THR A 117 -16.63 5.24 15.97
N LYS A 118 -17.61 6.03 16.43
CA LYS A 118 -17.37 7.42 16.91
C LYS A 118 -16.38 7.53 18.09
N GLU A 119 -16.56 6.75 19.16
CA GLU A 119 -15.78 6.91 20.40
C GLU A 119 -14.35 6.38 20.30
N LYS A 120 -14.15 5.27 19.57
CA LYS A 120 -12.85 4.61 19.45
C LYS A 120 -12.12 4.95 18.14
N ARG A 121 -12.74 5.75 17.26
CA ARG A 121 -12.22 6.14 15.92
C ARG A 121 -10.72 6.42 15.96
N ASN A 122 -10.32 7.35 16.82
CA ASN A 122 -8.95 7.89 16.85
C ASN A 122 -7.93 6.84 17.29
N LYS A 123 -8.30 6.00 18.26
CA LYS A 123 -7.43 4.91 18.74
C LYS A 123 -7.25 3.85 17.66
N ILE A 124 -8.35 3.47 17.00
CA ILE A 124 -8.35 2.49 15.90
C ILE A 124 -7.47 3.02 14.77
N ILE A 125 -7.73 4.23 14.26
CA ILE A 125 -6.95 4.82 13.15
C ILE A 125 -5.46 4.85 13.48
N ARG A 126 -5.09 5.35 14.68
CA ARG A 126 -3.67 5.42 15.07
C ARG A 126 -3.02 4.04 15.11
N LEU A 127 -3.71 3.03 15.63
CA LEU A 127 -3.21 1.67 15.65
C LEU A 127 -3.08 1.10 14.23
N THR A 128 -4.11 1.27 13.39
CA THR A 128 -4.14 0.75 12.02
C THR A 128 -3.04 1.38 11.15
N PHE A 129 -2.75 2.67 11.33
CA PHE A 129 -1.60 3.31 10.67
C PHE A 129 -0.27 2.73 11.14
N LYS A 130 -0.08 2.50 12.45
CA LYS A 130 1.14 1.87 12.98
C LYS A 130 1.35 0.46 12.39
N ILE A 131 0.27 -0.32 12.32
CA ILE A 131 0.30 -1.65 11.70
C ILE A 131 0.63 -1.53 10.21
N SER A 132 0.00 -0.61 9.49
CA SER A 132 0.28 -0.38 8.05
C SER A 132 1.74 -0.04 7.80
N MET A 133 2.32 0.87 8.60
CA MET A 133 3.73 1.23 8.50
C MET A 133 4.64 0.04 8.80
N ALA A 134 4.30 -0.79 9.80
CA ALA A 134 5.06 -2.00 10.10
C ALA A 134 5.01 -3.04 8.97
N VAL A 135 3.84 -3.19 8.32
CA VAL A 135 3.68 -4.09 7.16
C VAL A 135 4.50 -3.60 5.97
N PHE A 136 4.42 -2.31 5.61
CA PHE A 136 5.25 -1.77 4.52
C PHE A 136 6.74 -1.88 4.81
N PHE A 137 7.16 -1.65 6.05
CA PHE A 137 8.54 -1.86 6.45
C PHE A 137 8.97 -3.32 6.27
N GLY A 138 8.11 -4.26 6.66
CA GLY A 138 8.31 -5.69 6.41
C GLY A 138 8.41 -6.04 4.92
N PHE A 139 7.54 -5.46 4.08
CA PHE A 139 7.59 -5.62 2.63
C PHE A 139 8.90 -5.08 2.05
N SER A 140 9.36 -3.89 2.47
CA SER A 140 10.64 -3.36 2.04
C SER A 140 11.83 -4.27 2.40
N ILE A 141 11.82 -4.90 3.58
CA ILE A 141 12.83 -5.92 3.93
C ILE A 141 12.74 -7.10 2.97
N PHE A 142 11.54 -7.62 2.73
CA PHE A 142 11.31 -8.71 1.79
C PHE A 142 11.83 -8.35 0.39
N ASP A 143 11.48 -7.20 -0.15
CA ASP A 143 11.91 -6.78 -1.49
C ASP A 143 13.44 -6.69 -1.63
N ILE A 144 14.13 -6.25 -0.57
CA ILE A 144 15.59 -6.23 -0.53
C ILE A 144 16.15 -7.66 -0.57
N LEU A 145 15.60 -8.57 0.24
CA LEU A 145 16.06 -9.96 0.33
C LEU A 145 15.84 -10.73 -0.98
N PHE A 146 14.73 -10.45 -1.68
CA PHE A 146 14.35 -11.13 -2.92
C PHE A 146 14.76 -10.36 -4.19
N GLY A 147 15.40 -9.20 -4.03
CA GLY A 147 16.00 -8.41 -5.10
C GLY A 147 15.01 -7.66 -5.99
N ASP A 148 13.79 -7.39 -5.53
CA ASP A 148 12.79 -6.64 -6.30
C ASP A 148 12.90 -5.14 -6.01
N ARG A 149 13.69 -4.45 -6.83
CA ARG A 149 13.93 -3.00 -6.64
C ARG A 149 12.73 -2.13 -7.02
N MET A 150 11.84 -2.64 -7.87
CA MET A 150 10.65 -1.90 -8.29
C MET A 150 9.61 -1.93 -7.17
N GLU A 151 9.32 -3.11 -6.62
CA GLU A 151 8.41 -3.26 -5.47
C GLU A 151 8.94 -2.51 -4.23
N LEU A 152 10.26 -2.53 -3.99
CA LEU A 152 10.87 -1.76 -2.90
C LEU A 152 10.56 -0.25 -3.00
N TRP A 153 10.59 0.30 -4.21
CA TRP A 153 10.29 1.71 -4.45
C TRP A 153 8.81 2.02 -4.21
N GLU A 154 7.92 1.14 -4.66
CA GLU A 154 6.47 1.25 -4.46
C GLU A 154 6.13 1.18 -2.97
N HIS A 155 6.56 0.14 -2.26
CA HIS A 155 6.34 -0.02 -0.82
C HIS A 155 6.98 1.10 -0.01
N GLY A 156 8.18 1.56 -0.39
CA GLY A 156 8.85 2.69 0.25
C GLY A 156 8.06 4.00 0.11
N THR A 157 7.47 4.24 -1.07
CA THR A 157 6.62 5.41 -1.32
C THR A 157 5.36 5.36 -0.45
N PHE A 158 4.71 4.20 -0.35
CA PHE A 158 3.54 4.04 0.51
C PHE A 158 3.87 4.15 2.00
N LEU A 159 5.05 3.69 2.44
CA LEU A 159 5.51 3.87 3.81
C LEU A 159 5.67 5.36 4.17
N ILE A 160 6.29 6.14 3.29
CA ILE A 160 6.45 7.60 3.47
C ILE A 160 5.07 8.26 3.52
N LEU A 161 4.18 7.93 2.58
CA LEU A 161 2.83 8.49 2.55
C LEU A 161 2.01 8.11 3.79
N ALA A 162 2.11 6.87 4.27
CA ALA A 162 1.46 6.42 5.49
C ALA A 162 1.99 7.19 6.71
N THR A 163 3.30 7.45 6.76
CA THR A 163 3.94 8.23 7.82
C THR A 163 3.44 9.67 7.82
N ILE A 164 3.41 10.33 6.66
CA ILE A 164 2.90 11.72 6.53
C ILE A 164 1.43 11.79 6.98
N HIS A 165 0.59 10.87 6.51
CA HIS A 165 -0.83 10.82 6.90
C HIS A 165 -1.00 10.52 8.39
N TYR A 166 -0.20 9.64 8.97
CA TYR A 166 -0.22 9.36 10.39
C TYR A 166 0.13 10.61 11.21
N VAL A 167 1.20 11.32 10.82
CA VAL A 167 1.58 12.60 11.43
C VAL A 167 0.45 13.63 11.32
N TYR A 168 -0.14 13.79 10.13
CA TYR A 168 -1.31 14.66 9.93
C TYR A 168 -2.47 14.31 10.86
N ILE A 169 -2.76 13.01 11.04
CA ILE A 169 -3.82 12.55 11.94
C ILE A 169 -3.48 12.87 13.41
N LEU A 170 -2.22 12.79 13.83
CA LEU A 170 -1.83 13.20 15.17
C LEU A 170 -2.11 14.68 15.43
N PHE A 171 -1.88 15.54 14.43
CA PHE A 171 -2.16 16.99 14.50
C PHE A 171 -3.65 17.32 14.41
N ALA A 172 -4.36 16.70 13.47
CA ALA A 172 -5.76 16.99 13.19
C ALA A 172 -6.73 16.38 14.22
N VAL A 173 -6.26 15.39 14.97
CA VAL A 173 -7.03 14.68 16.00
C VAL A 173 -6.25 14.78 17.32
N PRO A 174 -6.44 15.87 18.09
CA PRO A 174 -5.75 16.05 19.35
C PRO A 174 -6.08 14.87 20.28
N GLY A 175 -5.06 14.09 20.58
CA GLY A 175 -5.09 13.14 21.69
C GLY A 175 -4.44 13.80 22.89
N LYS A 176 -4.73 13.32 24.10
CA LYS A 176 -4.15 13.85 25.35
C LYS A 176 -2.62 14.01 25.31
N GLU A 177 -1.91 13.13 24.59
CA GLU A 177 -0.45 13.20 24.37
C GLU A 177 -0.02 14.39 23.48
N PHE A 178 -0.84 14.78 22.50
CA PHE A 178 -0.55 15.94 21.65
C PHE A 178 -0.83 17.26 22.37
N ASP A 179 -1.84 17.30 23.24
CA ASP A 179 -2.07 18.47 24.11
C ASP A 179 -0.90 18.68 25.09
N GLN A 180 -0.30 17.58 25.57
CA GLN A 180 0.94 17.63 26.36
C GLN A 180 2.12 18.14 25.52
N LEU A 181 2.36 17.59 24.33
CA LEU A 181 3.44 18.04 23.44
C LEU A 181 3.28 19.50 23.00
N LYS A 182 2.08 19.91 22.59
CA LYS A 182 1.76 21.30 22.25
C LYS A 182 1.95 22.21 23.46
N GLY A 183 1.55 21.77 24.65
CA GLY A 183 1.82 22.45 25.91
C GLY A 183 3.32 22.64 26.15
N THR A 184 4.12 21.58 25.98
CA THR A 184 5.58 21.63 26.15
C THR A 184 6.25 22.52 25.10
N THR A 185 5.91 22.40 23.82
CA THR A 185 6.50 23.24 22.75
C THR A 185 6.13 24.71 22.93
N THR A 186 4.88 25.01 23.28
CA THR A 186 4.43 26.38 23.56
C THR A 186 5.10 26.94 24.82
N PHE A 187 5.29 26.11 25.85
CA PHE A 187 6.00 26.48 27.05
C PHE A 187 7.48 26.79 26.78
N VAL A 188 8.18 25.95 26.01
CA VAL A 188 9.58 26.14 25.63
C VAL A 188 9.77 27.40 24.77
N LEU A 189 8.89 27.63 23.80
CA LEU A 189 8.94 28.83 22.95
C LEU A 189 8.68 30.11 23.76
N THR A 190 7.77 30.06 24.73
CA THR A 190 7.51 31.18 25.65
C THR A 190 8.72 31.44 26.56
N GLN A 191 9.30 30.39 27.15
CA GLN A 191 10.53 30.51 27.96
C GLN A 191 11.72 31.09 27.17
N MET A 192 11.90 30.65 25.92
CA MET A 192 12.95 31.17 25.04
C MET A 192 12.72 32.64 24.68
N ARG A 193 11.47 33.00 24.35
CA ARG A 193 11.09 34.40 24.10
C ARG A 193 11.37 35.28 25.32
N ASP A 194 10.96 34.85 26.50
CA ASP A 194 11.10 35.66 27.72
C ASP A 194 12.57 35.85 28.10
N LYS A 195 13.41 34.81 27.91
CA LYS A 195 14.86 34.88 28.12
C LYS A 195 15.61 35.78 27.12
N ILE A 196 15.04 35.99 25.92
CA ILE A 196 15.58 36.92 24.91
C ILE A 196 15.16 38.37 25.21
N LEU A 197 14.00 38.55 25.85
CA LEU A 197 13.44 39.86 26.19
C LEU A 197 13.83 40.34 27.60
N GLU A 198 14.54 39.53 28.38
CA GLU A 198 15.12 39.97 29.64
C GLU A 198 16.11 41.14 29.38
N PRO A 199 15.86 42.33 29.94
CA PRO A 199 16.81 43.42 29.81
C PRO A 199 18.10 43.00 30.49
N LYS A 200 19.21 43.02 29.75
CA LYS A 200 20.54 42.93 30.35
C LYS A 200 20.73 44.18 31.20
N ILE A 201 20.58 44.01 32.50
CA ILE A 201 20.96 45.02 33.48
C ILE A 201 22.49 44.91 33.57
N ASP A 202 23.18 45.83 32.91
CA ASP A 202 24.60 46.10 33.13
C ASP A 202 24.81 46.90 34.42
#